data_AF-A0A839Z231-F1
#
_entry.id   AF-A0A839Z231-F1
#
_cell.length_a   1.000
_cell.length_b   1.000
_cell.length_c   1.000
_cell.angle_alpha   90.00
_cell.angle_beta   90.00
_cell.angle_gamma   90.00
#
_symmetry.space_group_name_H-M   'P 1'
#
loop_
_entity.id
_entity.type
_entity.pdbx_description
1 polymer ?
#
loop_
_entity_poly.entity_id
_entity_poly.type
_entity_poly.pdbx_seq_one_letter_code
_entity_poly.pdbx_strand_id
1 'polypeptide(L)' 'MAKTTHDDLFKPNLTKTESKAETVARVARNLINQETVRRDAKTARLREARLARDAATPPPAAKPARAASVRGGK' A
#
# COMPACT_ATOMS: atom_id res chain seq x y z
N MET A 1 -57.48 25.87 4.18
CA MET A 1 -56.51 25.81 5.29
C MET A 1 -56.28 24.33 5.62
N ALA A 2 -55.09 23.81 5.33
CA ALA A 2 -54.78 22.40 5.57
C ALA A 2 -54.56 22.17 7.08
N LYS A 3 -55.16 21.10 7.61
CA LYS A 3 -55.13 20.73 9.03
C LYS A 3 -53.90 19.85 9.26
N THR A 4 -52.88 20.36 9.92
CA THR A 4 -51.73 19.57 10.39
C THR A 4 -52.16 18.66 11.54
N THR A 5 -51.90 17.36 11.43
CA THR A 5 -52.22 16.35 12.45
C THR A 5 -51.05 16.19 13.43
N HIS A 6 -51.32 15.64 14.62
CA HIS A 6 -50.33 15.44 15.69
C HIS A 6 -49.09 14.66 15.21
N ASP A 7 -49.26 13.73 14.28
CA ASP A 7 -48.17 12.93 13.71
C ASP A 7 -47.22 13.73 12.80
N ASP A 8 -47.66 14.85 12.24
CA ASP A 8 -46.81 15.75 11.45
C ASP A 8 -45.88 16.61 12.34
N LEU A 9 -46.22 16.78 13.62
CA LEU A 9 -45.47 17.62 14.57
C LEU A 9 -44.24 16.92 15.13
N PHE A 10 -44.22 15.59 15.15
CA PHE A 10 -43.17 14.79 15.80
C PHE A 10 -42.48 13.81 14.84
N LYS A 11 -42.22 14.25 13.60
CA LYS A 11 -41.35 13.47 12.71
C LYS A 11 -39.99 13.32 13.40
N PRO A 12 -39.52 12.07 13.65
CA PRO A 12 -38.22 11.86 14.28
C PRO A 12 -37.18 12.52 13.39
N ASN A 13 -36.38 13.43 13.96
CA ASN A 13 -35.23 13.97 13.26
C ASN A 13 -34.35 12.78 12.88
N LEU A 14 -34.28 12.44 11.59
CA LEU A 14 -33.34 11.43 11.11
C LEU A 14 -31.94 11.98 11.37
N THR A 15 -31.37 11.64 12.53
CA THR A 15 -30.01 11.98 12.97
C THR A 15 -28.91 11.29 12.15
N LYS A 16 -29.27 10.70 11.00
CA LYS A 16 -28.39 9.89 10.16
C LYS A 16 -27.67 10.68 9.06
N THR A 17 -27.72 12.00 9.09
CA THR A 17 -26.80 12.83 8.31
C THR A 17 -25.47 12.86 9.05
N GLU A 18 -24.50 12.07 8.60
CA GLU A 18 -23.12 12.20 9.10
C GLU A 18 -22.70 13.67 9.04
N SER A 19 -22.01 14.11 10.09
CA SER A 19 -21.47 15.45 10.08
C SER A 19 -20.48 15.59 8.91
N LYS A 20 -20.29 16.83 8.42
CA LYS A 20 -19.29 17.09 7.37
C LYS A 20 -17.90 16.55 7.78
N ALA A 21 -17.58 16.62 9.06
CA ALA A 21 -16.33 16.09 9.62
C ALA A 21 -16.23 14.57 9.53
N GLU A 22 -17.30 13.83 9.86
CA GLU A 22 -17.36 12.37 9.74
C GLU A 22 -17.21 11.92 8.28
N THR A 23 -17.86 12.63 7.36
CA THR A 23 -17.75 12.35 5.93
C THR A 23 -16.31 12.53 5.45
N VAL A 24 -15.64 13.63 5.83
CA VAL A 24 -14.23 13.85 5.50
C VAL A 24 -13.33 12.78 6.12
N ALA A 25 -13.56 12.42 7.38
CA ALA A 25 -12.79 11.37 8.05
C ALA A 25 -12.97 9.99 7.39
N ARG A 26 -14.17 9.67 6.91
CA ARG A 26 -14.44 8.45 6.15
C ARG A 26 -13.70 8.45 4.81
N VAL A 27 -13.78 9.56 4.07
CA VAL A 27 -13.10 9.70 2.77
C VAL A 27 -11.58 9.62 2.94
N ALA A 28 -11.01 10.29 3.93
CA ALA A 28 -9.58 10.26 4.22
C ALA A 28 -9.08 8.84 4.53
N ARG A 29 -9.79 8.10 5.39
CA ARG A 29 -9.48 6.70 5.70
C ARG A 29 -9.53 5.81 4.45
N ASN A 30 -10.56 5.97 3.62
CA ASN A 30 -10.69 5.22 2.38
C ASN A 30 -9.53 5.51 1.42
N LEU A 31 -9.12 6.78 1.28
CA LEU A 31 -8.01 7.16 0.43
C LEU A 31 -6.69 6.53 0.89
N ILE A 32 -6.42 6.59 2.20
CA ILE A 32 -5.23 5.97 2.79
C ILE A 32 -5.21 4.47 2.51
N ASN A 33 -6.34 3.78 2.73
CA ASN A 33 -6.45 2.33 2.52
C ASN A 33 -6.27 1.95 1.05
N GLN A 34 -6.82 2.72 0.12
CA GLN A 34 -6.62 2.45 -1.30
C GLN A 34 -5.14 2.59 -1.70
N GLU A 35 -4.47 3.60 -1.15
CA GLU A 35 -3.08 3.87 -1.47
C GLU A 35 -2.12 2.87 -0.82
N THR A 36 -2.41 2.38 0.39
CA THR A 36 -1.65 1.28 1.00
C THR A 36 -1.76 0.01 0.16
N VAL A 37 -2.96 -0.38 -0.25
CA VAL A 37 -3.18 -1.56 -1.09
C VAL A 37 -2.40 -1.46 -2.41
N ARG A 38 -2.39 -0.29 -3.06
CA ARG A 38 -1.62 -0.09 -4.30
C ARG A 38 -0.11 -0.22 -4.08
N ARG A 39 0.40 0.36 -2.98
CA ARG A 39 1.82 0.27 -2.61
C ARG A 39 2.23 -1.17 -2.31
N ASP A 40 1.40 -1.91 -1.59
CA ASP A 40 1.68 -3.30 -1.24
C ASP A 40 1.65 -4.19 -2.47
N ALA A 41 0.66 -4.04 -3.35
CA ALA A 41 0.57 -4.78 -4.61
C ALA A 41 1.79 -4.51 -5.52
N LYS A 42 2.23 -3.25 -5.63
CA LYS A 42 3.45 -2.89 -6.36
C LYS A 42 4.68 -3.56 -5.75
N THR A 43 4.78 -3.53 -4.43
CA THR A 43 5.94 -4.11 -3.71
C THR A 43 5.99 -5.63 -3.87
N ALA A 44 4.85 -6.31 -3.77
CA ALA A 44 4.73 -7.74 -4.03
C ALA A 44 5.20 -8.09 -5.45
N ARG A 45 4.67 -7.40 -6.47
CA ARG A 45 5.09 -7.58 -7.87
C ARG A 45 6.60 -7.38 -8.06
N LEU A 46 7.17 -6.34 -7.46
CA LEU A 46 8.61 -6.07 -7.58
C LEU A 46 9.45 -7.11 -6.82
N ARG A 47 8.96 -7.63 -5.70
CA ARG A 47 9.63 -8.70 -4.95
C ARG A 47 9.64 -10.00 -5.76
N GLU A 48 8.51 -10.39 -6.35
CA GLU A 48 8.41 -11.54 -7.25
C GLU A 48 9.36 -11.40 -8.43
N ALA A 49 9.37 -10.24 -9.09
CA ALA A 49 10.28 -9.99 -10.21
C ALA A 49 11.75 -10.07 -9.81
N ARG A 50 12.13 -9.61 -8.60
CA ARG A 50 13.50 -9.76 -8.08
C ARG A 50 13.84 -11.23 -7.86
N LEU A 51 12.96 -11.99 -7.21
CA LEU A 51 13.17 -13.41 -6.95
C LEU A 51 13.34 -14.21 -8.26
N ALA A 52 12.54 -13.91 -9.27
CA ALA A 52 12.68 -14.52 -10.60
C ALA A 52 14.01 -14.17 -11.28
N ARG A 53 14.47 -12.92 -11.15
CA ARG A 53 15.78 -12.49 -11.67
C ARG A 53 16.93 -13.18 -10.95
N ASP A 54 16.86 -13.28 -9.62
CA ASP A 54 17.89 -13.93 -8.82
C ASP A 54 17.98 -15.42 -9.16
N ALA A 55 16.83 -16.10 -9.33
CA ALA A 55 16.78 -17.49 -9.78
C ALA A 55 17.36 -17.70 -11.20
N ALA A 56 17.22 -16.70 -12.08
CA ALA A 56 17.72 -16.76 -13.46
C ALA A 56 19.18 -16.28 -13.62
N THR A 57 19.76 -15.62 -12.60
CA THR A 57 21.10 -15.06 -12.71
C THR A 57 22.14 -16.10 -12.31
N PRO A 58 23.04 -16.54 -13.21
CA PRO A 58 24.10 -17.46 -12.85
C PRO A 58 25.08 -16.80 -11.86
N PRO A 59 25.71 -17.58 -10.96
CA PRO A 59 26.66 -17.04 -10.00
C PRO A 59 27.79 -16.29 -10.72
N PRO A 60 28.26 -15.15 -10.17
CA PRO A 60 29.32 -14.40 -10.79
C PRO A 60 30.55 -15.27 -10.97
N ALA A 61 31.17 -15.20 -12.14
CA ALA A 61 32.38 -15.96 -12.46
C ALA A 61 33.46 -15.68 -11.41
N ALA A 62 34.09 -16.75 -10.90
CA ALA A 62 35.15 -16.65 -9.91
C ALA A 62 36.26 -15.73 -10.44
N LYS A 63 36.61 -14.71 -9.65
CA LYS A 63 37.72 -13.81 -10.00
C LYS A 63 39.01 -14.64 -10.08
N PRO A 64 39.86 -14.45 -11.12
CA PRO A 64 41.09 -15.20 -11.24
C PRO A 64 41.95 -14.95 -9.99
N ALA A 65 42.43 -16.03 -9.38
CA ALA A 65 43.33 -15.96 -8.23
C ALA A 65 44.56 -15.15 -8.65
N ARG A 66 44.83 -14.06 -7.93
CA ARG A 66 46.02 -13.24 -8.15
C ARG A 66 47.22 -14.13 -7.81
N ALA A 67 47.98 -14.54 -8.83
CA ALA A 67 49.17 -15.36 -8.66
C ALA A 67 50.05 -14.72 -7.59
N ALA A 68 50.29 -15.45 -6.49
CA ALA A 68 51.24 -15.05 -5.47
C ALA A 68 52.58 -14.82 -6.16
N SER A 69 53.07 -13.59 -6.12
CA SER A 69 54.40 -13.27 -6.61
C SER A 69 55.42 -14.01 -5.77
N VAL A 70 55.85 -15.20 -6.23
CA VAL A 70 57.10 -15.80 -5.79
C VAL A 70 58.22 -14.86 -6.26
N ARG A 71 58.73 -14.05 -5.33
CA ARG A 71 60.10 -13.53 -5.39
C ARG A 71 60.83 -13.98 -4.13
N GLY A 72 61.09 -15.28 -4.08
CA GLY A 72 62.25 -15.83 -3.41
C GLY A 72 63.26 -16.24 -4.48
N GLY A 73 64.53 -15.88 -4.29
CA GLY A 73 65.67 -16.09 -5.21
C GLY A 73 66.12 -14.75 -5.79
N LYS A 74 67.31 -14.22 -5.48
CA LYS A 74 68.60 -14.86 -5.27
C LYS A 74 69.49 -13.98 -4.37
#